data_AF-A0A934IDN1-F1
#
_entry.id   AF-A0A934IDN1-F1
#
_cell.length_a   1.000
_cell.length_b   1.000
_cell.length_c   1.000
_cell.angle_alpha   90.00
_cell.angle_beta   90.00
_cell.angle_gamma   90.00
#
_symmetry.space_group_name_H-M   'P 1'
#
loop_
_entity.id
_entity.type
_entity.pdbx_description
1 polymer ?
#
loop_
_entity_poly.entity_id
_entity_poly.type
_entity_poly.pdbx_seq_one_letter_code
_entity_poly.pdbx_strand_id
1 'polypeptide(L)'
;MAAESSKKASDPMKRARGMLGVNPMIGPLMDHIREAQDDVLNEIEAFAQDWFERRHEATRTAFDTVREMHSDGVDPGAVTQAIVAWQQGSVQRLAEDVQLWVDLCARCAGKVTKAELEAGKEGVEKAARQAKSAAKTGHATPV
;
A
#
# COMPACT_ATOMS: atom_id res chain seq x y z
N MET A 1 -11.03 42.33 -15.08
CA MET A 1 -10.26 41.56 -14.08
C MET A 1 -10.70 40.08 -13.98
N ALA A 2 -11.98 39.72 -13.84
CA ALA A 2 -12.41 38.32 -13.67
C ALA A 2 -12.35 37.44 -14.95
N ALA A 3 -12.60 38.01 -16.13
CA ALA A 3 -12.67 37.26 -17.39
C ALA A 3 -11.30 36.80 -17.94
N GLU A 4 -10.21 37.50 -17.61
CA GLU A 4 -8.85 37.13 -18.04
C GLU A 4 -8.23 36.02 -17.19
N SER A 5 -8.61 35.94 -15.90
CA SER A 5 -8.17 34.88 -14.99
C SER A 5 -8.69 33.50 -15.40
N SER A 6 -9.95 33.44 -15.83
CA SER A 6 -10.58 32.19 -16.32
C SER A 6 -9.92 31.66 -17.60
N LYS A 7 -9.55 32.55 -18.54
CA LYS A 7 -8.81 32.15 -19.76
C LYS A 7 -7.43 31.59 -19.45
N LYS A 8 -6.68 32.23 -18.54
CA LYS A 8 -5.35 31.78 -18.11
C LYS A 8 -5.34 30.48 -17.31
N ALA A 9 -6.43 30.12 -16.62
CA ALA A 9 -6.56 28.82 -15.95
C ALA A 9 -7.02 27.71 -16.92
N SER A 10 -7.82 28.05 -17.93
CA SER A 10 -8.29 27.10 -18.94
C SER A 10 -7.19 26.59 -19.87
N ASP A 11 -6.16 27.41 -20.11
CA ASP A 11 -5.06 27.14 -21.03
C ASP A 11 -4.06 26.08 -20.50
N PRO A 12 -3.53 26.15 -19.27
CA PRO A 12 -2.68 25.12 -18.69
C PRO A 12 -3.43 23.81 -18.47
N MET A 13 -4.74 23.85 -18.18
CA MET A 13 -5.55 22.65 -18.00
C MET A 13 -5.81 21.94 -19.34
N LYS A 14 -6.02 22.69 -20.44
CA LYS A 14 -6.07 22.13 -21.80
C LYS A 14 -4.71 21.61 -22.26
N ARG A 15 -3.63 22.31 -21.91
CA ARG A 15 -2.25 21.90 -22.23
C ARG A 15 -1.84 20.64 -21.47
N ALA A 16 -2.21 20.56 -20.19
CA ALA A 16 -2.06 19.37 -19.37
C ALA A 16 -2.90 18.22 -19.95
N ARG A 17 -4.17 18.44 -20.30
CA ARG A 17 -5.01 17.42 -20.95
C ARG A 17 -4.47 16.97 -22.31
N GLY A 18 -3.87 17.89 -23.08
CA GLY A 18 -3.17 17.60 -24.33
C GLY A 18 -1.89 16.79 -24.11
N MET A 19 -1.06 17.14 -23.12
CA MET A 19 0.12 16.33 -22.77
C MET A 19 -0.26 14.96 -22.20
N LEU A 20 -1.33 14.90 -21.40
CA LEU A 20 -1.85 13.66 -20.82
C LEU A 20 -2.46 12.74 -21.89
N GLY A 21 -3.16 13.31 -22.87
CA GLY A 21 -3.78 12.55 -23.97
C GLY A 21 -2.81 12.14 -25.09
N VAL A 22 -1.62 12.73 -25.15
CA VAL A 22 -0.63 12.50 -26.22
C VAL A 22 0.58 11.70 -25.73
N ASN A 23 0.75 11.50 -24.41
CA ASN A 23 1.81 10.66 -23.86
C ASN A 23 1.32 9.20 -23.72
N PRO A 24 1.75 8.27 -24.62
CA PRO A 24 1.32 6.87 -24.63
C PRO A 24 1.74 6.09 -23.37
N MET A 25 2.58 6.68 -22.50
CA MET A 25 3.03 6.11 -21.24
C MET A 25 1.98 6.21 -20.12
N ILE A 26 1.04 7.18 -20.20
CA ILE A 26 0.20 7.53 -19.04
C ILE A 26 -0.94 6.55 -18.81
N GLY A 27 -1.55 6.01 -19.87
CA GLY A 27 -2.58 4.97 -19.74
C GLY A 27 -2.07 3.73 -18.99
N PRO A 28 -0.99 3.07 -19.48
CA PRO A 28 -0.39 1.93 -18.78
C PRO A 28 0.02 2.23 -17.35
N LEU A 29 0.62 3.41 -17.12
CA LEU A 29 1.00 3.84 -15.78
C LEU A 29 -0.20 3.92 -14.84
N MET A 30 -1.34 4.43 -15.30
CA MET A 30 -2.55 4.51 -14.49
C MET A 30 -3.15 3.13 -14.16
N ASP A 31 -3.11 2.19 -15.11
CA ASP A 31 -3.59 0.82 -14.89
C ASP A 31 -2.71 0.09 -13.86
N HIS A 32 -1.38 0.16 -14.02
CA HIS A 32 -0.43 -0.43 -13.06
C HIS A 32 -0.49 0.22 -11.68
N ILE A 33 -0.65 1.55 -11.58
CA ILE A 33 -0.83 2.24 -10.31
C ILE A 33 -2.13 1.78 -9.62
N ARG A 34 -3.22 1.63 -10.39
CA ARG A 34 -4.50 1.16 -9.84
C ARG A 34 -4.36 -0.25 -9.28
N GLU A 35 -3.77 -1.17 -10.03
CA GLU A 35 -3.54 -2.54 -9.57
C GLU A 35 -2.66 -2.56 -8.31
N ALA A 36 -1.60 -1.75 -8.26
CA ALA A 36 -0.77 -1.61 -7.07
C ALA A 36 -1.53 -1.06 -5.86
N GLN A 37 -2.43 -0.10 -6.07
CA GLN A 37 -3.29 0.44 -5.02
C GLN A 37 -4.21 -0.65 -4.44
N ASP A 38 -4.89 -1.42 -5.31
CA ASP A 38 -5.74 -2.53 -4.88
C ASP A 38 -4.91 -3.58 -4.10
N ASP A 39 -3.73 -3.91 -4.60
CA ASP A 39 -2.79 -4.83 -3.95
C ASP A 39 -2.31 -4.34 -2.58
N VAL A 40 -2.04 -3.04 -2.42
CA VAL A 40 -1.66 -2.43 -1.13
C VAL A 40 -2.84 -2.45 -0.17
N LEU A 41 -4.06 -2.15 -0.63
CA LEU A 41 -5.26 -2.19 0.20
C LEU A 41 -5.51 -3.61 0.73
N ASN A 42 -5.32 -4.63 -0.10
CA ASN A 42 -5.44 -6.02 0.32
C ASN A 42 -4.42 -6.40 1.41
N GLU A 43 -3.17 -5.91 1.32
CA GLU A 43 -2.16 -6.14 2.37
C GLU A 43 -2.54 -5.46 3.69
N ILE A 44 -3.07 -4.25 3.61
CA ILE A 44 -3.51 -3.48 4.79
C ILE A 44 -4.70 -4.17 5.45
N GLU A 45 -5.66 -4.66 4.66
CA GLU A 45 -6.82 -5.39 5.19
C GLU A 45 -6.38 -6.67 5.92
N ALA A 46 -5.53 -7.49 5.29
CA ALA A 46 -5.01 -8.70 5.91
C ALA A 46 -4.25 -8.40 7.21
N PHE A 47 -3.35 -7.41 7.18
CA PHE A 47 -2.62 -6.96 8.37
C PHE A 47 -3.56 -6.51 9.49
N ALA A 48 -4.61 -5.74 9.16
CA ALA A 48 -5.55 -5.22 10.13
C ALA A 48 -6.34 -6.36 10.79
N GLN A 49 -6.82 -7.33 10.01
CA GLN A 49 -7.51 -8.52 10.51
C GLN A 49 -6.65 -9.27 11.53
N ASP A 50 -5.40 -9.58 11.17
CA ASP A 50 -4.46 -10.29 12.05
C ASP A 50 -4.14 -9.46 13.31
N TRP A 51 -3.96 -8.14 13.17
CA TRP A 51 -3.71 -7.25 14.30
C TRP A 51 -4.87 -7.22 15.28
N PHE A 52 -6.11 -7.16 14.77
CA PHE A 52 -7.30 -7.22 15.61
C PHE A 52 -7.37 -8.54 16.37
N GLU A 53 -7.09 -9.68 15.73
CA GLU A 53 -7.10 -10.98 16.41
C GLU A 53 -6.12 -11.01 17.59
N ARG A 54 -4.87 -10.58 17.37
CA ARG A 54 -3.85 -10.50 18.44
C ARG A 54 -4.24 -9.52 19.56
N ARG A 55 -4.94 -8.43 19.25
CA ARG A 55 -5.44 -7.50 20.27
C ARG A 55 -6.55 -8.11 21.12
N HIS A 56 -7.48 -8.84 20.51
CA HIS A 56 -8.50 -9.56 21.26
C HIS A 56 -7.90 -10.64 22.15
N GLU A 57 -6.89 -11.37 21.67
CA GLU A 57 -6.16 -12.36 22.47
C GLU A 57 -5.44 -11.71 23.66
N ALA A 58 -4.73 -10.60 23.44
CA ALA A 58 -4.07 -9.85 24.51
C ALA A 58 -5.07 -9.39 25.59
N THR A 59 -6.24 -8.88 25.19
CA THR A 59 -7.30 -8.49 26.13
C THR A 59 -7.86 -9.69 26.87
N ARG A 60 -8.16 -10.80 26.20
CA ARG A 60 -8.67 -12.03 26.83
C ARG A 60 -7.68 -12.55 27.88
N THR A 61 -6.42 -12.68 27.52
CA THR A 61 -5.38 -13.16 28.43
C THR A 61 -5.19 -12.24 29.64
N ALA A 62 -5.32 -10.91 29.46
CA ALA A 62 -5.31 -9.98 30.59
C ALA A 62 -6.47 -10.23 31.57
N PHE A 63 -7.69 -10.42 31.05
CA PHE A 63 -8.85 -10.73 31.90
C PHE A 63 -8.72 -12.08 32.60
N ASP A 64 -8.20 -13.10 31.91
CA ASP A 64 -7.96 -14.42 32.51
C ASP A 64 -6.94 -14.33 33.66
N THR A 65 -5.84 -13.58 33.47
CA THR A 65 -4.84 -13.33 34.53
C THR A 65 -5.47 -12.62 35.73
N VAL A 66 -6.26 -11.56 35.52
CA VAL A 66 -6.96 -10.86 36.62
C VAL A 66 -7.89 -11.82 37.37
N ARG A 67 -8.64 -12.66 36.65
CA ARG A 67 -9.55 -13.63 37.29
C ARG A 67 -8.78 -14.65 38.13
N GLU A 68 -7.65 -15.13 37.65
CA GLU A 68 -6.79 -16.07 38.39
C GLU A 68 -6.26 -15.44 39.68
N MET A 69 -5.85 -14.16 39.62
CA MET A 69 -5.37 -13.41 40.79
C MET A 69 -6.43 -13.17 41.86
N HIS A 70 -7.71 -13.18 41.50
CA HIS A 70 -8.84 -12.95 42.41
C HIS A 70 -9.53 -14.25 42.85
N SER A 71 -8.95 -15.41 42.55
CA SER A 71 -9.48 -16.69 43.01
C SER A 71 -9.26 -16.89 44.52
N ASP A 72 -10.26 -17.45 45.21
CA ASP A 72 -10.19 -17.68 46.64
C ASP A 72 -9.04 -18.64 46.98
N GLY A 73 -8.17 -18.23 47.91
CA GLY A 73 -7.05 -19.06 48.39
C GLY A 73 -5.80 -19.05 47.51
N VAL A 74 -5.67 -18.09 46.58
CA VAL A 74 -4.49 -18.00 45.70
C VAL A 74 -3.22 -17.62 46.48
N ASP A 75 -2.09 -18.24 46.14
CA ASP A 75 -0.78 -17.95 46.71
C ASP A 75 -0.20 -16.62 46.15
N PRO A 76 0.36 -15.72 46.97
CA PRO A 76 0.97 -14.48 46.50
C PRO A 76 2.13 -14.67 45.49
N GLY A 77 2.86 -15.78 45.59
CA GLY A 77 3.89 -16.17 44.63
C GLY A 77 3.29 -16.54 43.26
N ALA A 78 2.18 -17.29 43.26
CA ALA A 78 1.43 -17.62 42.05
C ALA A 78 0.87 -16.36 41.35
N VAL A 79 0.35 -15.39 42.11
CA VAL A 79 -0.10 -14.08 41.59
C VAL A 79 1.04 -13.35 40.89
N THR A 80 2.21 -13.31 41.53
CA THR A 80 3.40 -12.66 40.95
C THR A 80 3.85 -13.34 39.66
N GLN A 81 3.83 -14.69 39.62
CA GLN A 81 4.15 -15.44 38.41
C GLN A 81 3.17 -15.19 37.28
N ALA A 82 1.87 -15.11 37.56
CA ALA A 82 0.84 -14.83 36.58
C ALA A 82 1.01 -13.44 35.93
N ILE A 83 1.34 -12.42 36.74
CA ILE A 83 1.65 -11.07 36.23
C ILE A 83 2.88 -11.10 35.33
N VAL A 84 3.97 -11.76 35.76
CA VAL A 84 5.21 -11.86 34.97
C VAL A 84 4.94 -12.58 33.64
N ALA A 85 4.20 -13.68 33.66
CA ALA A 85 3.84 -14.41 32.45
C ALA A 85 3.01 -13.54 31.48
N TRP A 86 2.03 -12.80 32.00
CA TRP A 86 1.25 -11.87 31.19
C TRP A 86 2.10 -10.74 30.60
N GLN A 87 3.03 -10.18 31.37
CA GLN A 87 3.97 -9.15 30.88
C GLN A 87 4.88 -9.69 29.77
N GLN A 88 5.44 -10.89 29.95
CA GLN A 88 6.27 -11.54 28.93
C GLN A 88 5.49 -11.77 27.64
N GLY A 89 4.29 -12.34 27.72
CA GLY A 89 3.42 -12.52 26.55
C GLY A 89 3.03 -11.19 25.88
N SER A 90 2.88 -10.12 26.66
CA SER A 90 2.61 -8.78 26.13
C SER A 90 3.80 -8.20 25.35
N VAL A 91 5.02 -8.37 25.86
CA VAL A 91 6.24 -7.95 25.15
C VAL A 91 6.42 -8.76 23.85
N GLN A 92 6.17 -10.07 23.90
CA GLN A 92 6.26 -10.91 22.71
C GLN A 92 5.28 -10.46 21.61
N ARG A 93 4.01 -10.25 21.96
CA ARG A 93 3.00 -9.76 20.99
C ARG A 93 3.34 -8.38 20.41
N LEU A 94 3.94 -7.49 21.20
CA LEU A 94 4.42 -6.20 20.69
C LEU A 94 5.58 -6.36 19.71
N ALA A 95 6.52 -7.27 19.98
CA ALA A 95 7.61 -7.57 19.05
C ALA A 95 7.08 -8.13 17.73
N GLU A 96 6.11 -9.05 17.80
CA GLU A 96 5.41 -9.59 16.63
C GLU A 96 4.70 -8.50 15.82
N ASP A 97 4.04 -7.54 16.48
CA ASP A 97 3.41 -6.41 15.78
C ASP A 97 4.40 -5.53 15.03
N VAL A 98 5.56 -5.24 15.63
CA VAL A 98 6.61 -4.45 14.98
C VAL A 98 7.14 -5.19 13.75
N GLN A 99 7.40 -6.49 13.87
CA GLN A 99 7.85 -7.31 12.74
C GLN A 99 6.83 -7.30 11.60
N LEU A 100 5.56 -7.58 11.91
CA LEU A 100 4.50 -7.61 10.91
C LEU A 100 4.24 -6.25 10.27
N TRP A 101 4.40 -5.16 11.02
CA TRP A 101 4.30 -3.81 10.47
C TRP A 101 5.44 -3.47 9.52
N VAL A 102 6.67 -3.87 9.84
CA VAL A 102 7.82 -3.72 8.94
C VAL A 102 7.63 -4.56 7.67
N ASP A 103 7.15 -5.79 7.82
CA ASP A 103 6.84 -6.68 6.69
C ASP A 103 5.75 -6.09 5.78
N LEU A 104 4.67 -5.55 6.36
CA LEU A 104 3.63 -4.84 5.61
C LEU A 104 4.25 -3.69 4.80
N CYS A 105 5.07 -2.84 5.44
CA CYS A 105 5.74 -1.74 4.77
C CYS A 105 6.59 -2.22 3.59
N ALA A 106 7.37 -3.29 3.78
CA ALA A 106 8.20 -3.87 2.74
C ALA A 106 7.39 -4.45 1.58
N ARG A 107 6.29 -5.18 1.87
CA ARG A 107 5.40 -5.74 0.85
C ARG A 107 4.72 -4.65 0.03
N CYS A 108 4.21 -3.61 0.69
CA CYS A 108 3.60 -2.45 0.02
C CYS A 108 4.61 -1.71 -0.87
N ALA A 109 5.81 -1.43 -0.36
CA ALA A 109 6.87 -0.80 -1.14
C ALA A 109 7.28 -1.65 -2.35
N GLY A 110 7.36 -2.97 -2.19
CA GLY A 110 7.64 -3.91 -3.27
C GLY A 110 6.57 -3.90 -4.36
N LYS A 111 5.29 -3.87 -3.98
CA LYS A 111 4.14 -3.80 -4.92
C LYS A 111 4.14 -2.52 -5.74
N VAL A 112 4.35 -1.36 -5.09
CA VAL A 112 4.44 -0.06 -5.78
C VAL A 112 5.65 -0.03 -6.73
N THR A 113 6.83 -0.43 -6.26
CA THR A 113 8.06 -0.44 -7.08
C THR A 113 7.90 -1.33 -8.31
N LYS A 114 7.28 -2.51 -8.14
CA LYS A 114 7.01 -3.44 -9.24
C LYS A 114 6.08 -2.81 -10.28
N ALA A 115 5.00 -2.17 -9.85
CA ALA A 115 4.06 -1.52 -10.76
C ALA A 115 4.70 -0.35 -11.54
N GLU A 116 5.55 0.45 -10.89
CA GLU A 116 6.31 1.50 -11.59
C GLU A 116 7.26 0.91 -12.64
N LEU A 117 7.94 -0.19 -12.32
CA LEU A 117 8.85 -0.87 -13.24
C LEU A 117 8.11 -1.43 -14.47
N GLU A 118 6.99 -2.13 -14.26
CA GLU A 118 6.19 -2.71 -15.35
C GLU A 118 5.53 -1.62 -16.21
N ALA A 119 4.99 -0.56 -15.58
CA ALA A 119 4.49 0.61 -16.30
C ALA A 119 5.57 1.26 -17.18
N GLY A 120 6.78 1.42 -16.65
CA GLY A 120 7.92 1.97 -17.39
C GLY A 120 8.29 1.10 -18.59
N LYS A 121 8.36 -0.22 -18.40
CA LYS A 121 8.68 -1.18 -19.45
C LYS A 121 7.63 -1.18 -20.56
N GLU A 122 6.36 -1.30 -20.23
CA GLU A 122 5.26 -1.27 -21.21
C GLU A 122 5.22 0.03 -21.98
N GLY A 123 5.46 1.15 -21.29
CA GLY A 123 5.51 2.44 -21.93
C GLY A 123 6.64 2.56 -22.95
N VAL A 124 7.87 2.12 -22.60
CA VAL A 124 9.01 2.08 -23.54
C VAL A 124 8.69 1.20 -24.76
N GLU A 125 8.08 0.04 -24.54
CA GLU A 125 7.66 -0.84 -25.64
C GLU A 125 6.61 -0.18 -26.56
N LYS A 126 5.62 0.51 -26.00
CA LYS A 126 4.60 1.25 -26.76
C LYS A 126 5.22 2.40 -27.57
N ALA A 127 6.12 3.17 -26.97
CA ALA A 127 6.85 4.24 -27.66
C ALA A 127 7.67 3.69 -28.84
N ALA A 128 8.39 2.57 -28.64
CA ALA A 128 9.17 1.91 -29.69
C ALA A 128 8.29 1.41 -30.84
N ARG A 129 7.11 0.83 -30.54
CA ARG A 129 6.14 0.40 -31.56
C ARG A 129 5.59 1.58 -32.36
N GLN A 130 5.23 2.68 -31.70
CA GLN A 130 4.72 3.87 -32.38
C GLN A 130 5.78 4.52 -33.28
N ALA A 131 7.03 4.62 -32.82
CA ALA A 131 8.14 5.11 -33.64
C ALA A 131 8.36 4.25 -34.90
N LYS A 132 8.31 2.92 -34.76
CA LYS A 132 8.41 1.99 -35.90
C LYS A 132 7.25 2.16 -36.89
N SER A 133 6.03 2.34 -36.41
CA SER A 133 4.85 2.55 -37.26
C SER A 133 4.90 3.88 -38.00
N ALA A 134 5.32 4.97 -37.34
CA ALA A 134 5.49 6.28 -37.94
C ALA A 134 6.58 6.30 -39.03
N ALA A 135 7.69 5.58 -38.81
CA ALA A 135 8.74 5.40 -39.81
C ALA A 135 8.25 4.65 -41.06
N LYS A 136 7.34 3.67 -40.90
CA LYS A 136 6.73 2.94 -42.03
C LYS A 136 5.74 3.80 -42.83
N THR A 137 4.96 4.66 -42.17
CA THR A 137 4.02 5.56 -42.86
C THR A 137 4.74 6.71 -43.57
N GLY A 138 5.87 7.19 -43.04
CA GLY A 138 6.70 8.20 -43.71
C GLY A 138 7.38 7.73 -44.99
N HIS A 139 7.53 6.42 -45.17
CA HIS A 139 8.11 5.82 -46.38
C HIS A 139 7.09 5.58 -47.50
N ALA A 140 5.79 5.83 -47.26
CA ALA A 140 4.69 5.48 -48.16
C ALA A 140 4.14 6.64 -49.01
N THR A 141 4.85 7.76 -49.14
CA THR A 141 4.49 8.77 -50.17
C THR A 141 5.70 9.24 -50.95
N PRO A 142 5.89 8.64 -52.14
CA PRO A 142 6.21 9.42 -53.32
C PRO A 142 5.22 9.08 -54.44
N VAL A 143 4.22 9.95 -54.66
CA VAL A 143 3.77 10.48 -55.97
C VAL A 143 3.01 11.77 -55.70
#